data_AF-A0A929VIY3-F1
#
_entry.id   AF-A0A929VIY3-F1
#
_cell.length_a   1.000
_cell.length_b   1.000
_cell.length_c   1.000
_cell.angle_alpha   90.00
_cell.angle_beta   90.00
_cell.angle_gamma   90.00
#
_symmetry.space_group_name_H-M   'P 1'
#
loop_
_entity.id
_entity.type
_entity.pdbx_description
1 polymer ?
#
loop_
_entity_poly.entity_id
_entity_poly.type
_entity_poly.pdbx_seq_one_letter_code
_entity_poly.pdbx_strand_id
1 'polypeptide(L)'
;ARSLEQNSQQPLAIAITNYAREFSPTKTVDDFYEISGRGIRGVIENKKILAGNMNFMKENHINTDSFEYYASNLQNLGKTAVFFAIDDIPVAIIGISDIEKNTSKIAIQSLKKLGIKTIMLTGDNNKTAKNISDKLELDEYISDVMPDQKEKVISDLKNQGKKVAMVGDGINDSPALASANIGIAIGAGTDIAIESADIILMNSDLQDLITTINLSKATLKNIKQNLFWAFFYNIICIPLAMGVFYPIFGISLNPMIASVSMSFSSVFVVTNALRLRNFKADKKVNYVKKDISHNVNFDIINIQDIKKIKYNIKPLEKTLYIQGMMCEHCKSRVEKALNTISGVTATVNLEQNLAKVISTQEIEDIKLKEIVEQAGYTVNSIK
;
A
#
# COMPACT_ATOMS: atom_id res chain seq x y z
N ALA A 1 -10.28 -22.52 10.51
CA ALA A 1 -9.92 -21.39 9.62
C ALA A 1 -10.25 -21.71 8.17
N ARG A 2 -9.40 -22.41 7.39
CA ARG A 2 -9.59 -22.65 5.94
C ARG A 2 -10.99 -23.14 5.54
N SER A 3 -11.49 -24.21 6.19
CA SER A 3 -12.79 -24.78 5.83
C SER A 3 -13.94 -23.78 5.99
N LEU A 4 -13.88 -22.89 6.99
CA LEU A 4 -14.90 -21.87 7.24
C LEU A 4 -14.74 -20.67 6.29
N GLU A 5 -13.51 -20.19 6.11
CA GLU A 5 -13.17 -19.00 5.31
C GLU A 5 -13.33 -19.25 3.79
N GLN A 6 -13.26 -20.50 3.30
CA GLN A 6 -13.40 -20.79 1.87
C GLN A 6 -14.77 -20.38 1.29
N ASN A 7 -15.79 -20.24 2.15
CA ASN A 7 -17.14 -19.86 1.75
C ASN A 7 -17.38 -18.34 1.76
N SER A 8 -16.42 -17.54 2.25
CA SER A 8 -16.49 -16.08 2.24
C SER A 8 -15.69 -15.48 1.09
N GLN A 9 -16.20 -14.39 0.52
CA GLN A 9 -15.53 -13.61 -0.54
C GLN A 9 -14.73 -12.41 0.00
N GLN A 10 -14.64 -12.25 1.31
CA GLN A 10 -13.92 -11.11 1.89
C GLN A 10 -12.41 -11.23 1.66
N PRO A 11 -11.69 -10.10 1.47
CA PRO A 11 -10.24 -10.11 1.27
C PRO A 11 -9.44 -10.87 2.34
N LEU A 12 -9.88 -10.79 3.61
CA LEU A 12 -9.27 -11.51 4.73
C LEU A 12 -9.45 -13.03 4.61
N ALA A 13 -10.65 -13.48 4.22
CA ALA A 13 -10.98 -14.88 4.01
C ALA A 13 -10.13 -15.49 2.88
N ILE A 14 -9.98 -14.73 1.79
CA ILE A 14 -9.13 -15.09 0.65
C ILE A 14 -7.66 -15.22 1.09
N ALA A 15 -7.16 -14.32 1.93
CA ALA A 15 -5.79 -14.37 2.44
C ALA A 15 -5.54 -15.65 3.27
N ILE A 16 -6.44 -15.97 4.22
CA ILE A 16 -6.34 -17.18 5.04
C ILE A 16 -6.45 -18.44 4.19
N THR A 17 -7.40 -18.48 3.26
CA THR A 17 -7.67 -19.66 2.42
C THR A 17 -6.52 -19.92 1.46
N ASN A 18 -5.92 -18.88 0.88
CA ASN A 18 -4.76 -19.01 0.01
C ASN A 18 -3.53 -19.54 0.77
N TYR A 19 -3.27 -19.03 1.99
CA TYR A 19 -2.17 -19.53 2.81
C TYR A 19 -2.39 -20.99 3.20
N ALA A 20 -3.56 -21.32 3.75
CA ALA A 20 -3.87 -22.66 4.22
C ALA A 20 -4.04 -23.68 3.08
N ARG A 21 -4.09 -23.25 1.81
CA ARG A 21 -4.29 -24.12 0.64
C ARG A 21 -3.22 -25.23 0.58
N GLU A 22 -2.00 -24.86 0.93
CA GLU A 22 -0.80 -25.70 0.81
C GLU A 22 -0.64 -26.68 1.99
N PHE A 23 -1.34 -26.46 3.11
CA PHE A 23 -1.07 -27.18 4.36
C PHE A 23 -2.13 -28.21 4.76
N SER A 24 -3.42 -28.03 4.43
CA SER A 24 -4.48 -28.93 4.94
C SER A 24 -5.73 -28.94 4.08
N PRO A 25 -6.34 -30.09 3.78
CA PRO A 25 -7.60 -30.18 3.04
C PRO A 25 -8.76 -29.50 3.77
N THR A 26 -9.82 -29.16 3.04
CA THR A 26 -11.02 -28.55 3.61
C THR A 26 -12.03 -29.61 4.03
N LYS A 27 -12.86 -29.24 5.02
CA LYS A 27 -14.01 -30.03 5.47
C LYS A 27 -15.29 -29.32 5.03
N THR A 28 -16.40 -30.06 4.98
CA THR A 28 -17.73 -29.48 4.74
C THR A 28 -18.12 -28.56 5.88
N VAL A 29 -18.85 -27.50 5.55
CA VAL A 29 -19.37 -26.54 6.53
C VAL A 29 -20.88 -26.50 6.36
N ASP A 30 -21.58 -26.81 7.44
CA ASP A 30 -23.02 -26.71 7.53
C ASP A 30 -23.41 -25.38 8.21
N ASP A 31 -24.63 -24.90 7.97
CA ASP A 31 -25.18 -23.66 8.55
C ASP A 31 -24.26 -22.43 8.45
N PHE A 32 -23.58 -22.29 7.31
CA PHE A 32 -22.71 -21.15 7.07
C PHE A 32 -23.49 -19.83 7.09
N TYR A 33 -22.97 -18.87 7.86
CA TYR A 33 -23.56 -17.55 7.98
C TYR A 33 -22.47 -16.49 8.07
N GLU A 34 -22.60 -15.45 7.26
CA GLU A 34 -21.65 -14.35 7.15
C GLU A 34 -22.33 -13.02 7.45
N ILE A 35 -21.67 -12.19 8.26
CA ILE A 35 -22.02 -10.79 8.48
C ILE A 35 -20.87 -9.92 7.97
N SER A 36 -21.14 -9.18 6.89
CA SER A 36 -20.17 -8.26 6.28
C SER A 36 -19.56 -7.30 7.30
N GLY A 37 -18.23 -7.23 7.31
CA GLY A 37 -17.48 -6.35 8.23
C GLY A 37 -17.42 -6.79 9.69
N ARG A 38 -18.04 -7.93 10.05
CA ARG A 38 -17.99 -8.49 11.42
C ARG A 38 -17.31 -9.84 11.48
N GLY A 39 -17.85 -10.85 10.81
CA GLY A 39 -17.37 -12.22 10.91
C GLY A 39 -18.26 -13.26 10.26
N ILE A 40 -17.84 -14.51 10.38
CA ILE A 40 -18.47 -15.70 9.82
C ILE A 40 -18.65 -16.78 10.90
N ARG A 41 -19.67 -17.61 10.75
CA ARG A 41 -19.93 -18.77 11.59
C ARG A 41 -20.38 -19.96 10.76
N GLY A 42 -20.19 -21.16 11.27
CA GLY A 42 -20.68 -22.39 10.66
C GLY A 42 -20.41 -23.59 11.55
N VAL A 43 -20.92 -24.75 11.16
CA VAL A 43 -20.74 -26.02 11.87
C VAL A 43 -19.81 -26.91 11.06
N ILE A 44 -18.77 -27.43 11.71
CA ILE A 44 -17.83 -28.40 11.11
C ILE A 44 -17.69 -29.57 12.06
N GLU A 45 -17.99 -30.79 11.59
CA GLU A 45 -17.93 -32.01 12.41
C GLU A 45 -18.71 -31.87 13.75
N ASN A 46 -19.94 -31.33 13.67
CA ASN A 46 -20.81 -31.05 14.82
C ASN A 46 -20.26 -30.04 15.85
N LYS A 47 -19.21 -29.28 15.50
CA LYS A 47 -18.69 -28.20 16.34
C LYS A 47 -19.03 -26.84 15.76
N LYS A 48 -19.45 -25.92 16.63
CA LYS A 48 -19.76 -24.54 16.25
C LYS A 48 -18.45 -23.77 16.13
N ILE A 49 -18.16 -23.25 14.94
CA ILE A 49 -16.95 -22.48 14.67
C ILE A 49 -17.33 -21.04 14.31
N LEU A 50 -16.64 -20.09 14.94
CA LEU A 50 -16.79 -18.66 14.65
C LEU A 50 -15.44 -18.06 14.26
N ALA A 51 -15.45 -17.11 13.34
CA ALA A 51 -14.29 -16.30 12.99
C ALA A 51 -14.72 -14.85 12.77
N GLY A 52 -13.94 -13.88 13.26
CA GLY A 52 -14.31 -12.47 13.09
C GLY A 52 -13.53 -11.50 13.96
N ASN A 53 -14.00 -10.26 13.98
CA ASN A 53 -13.42 -9.20 14.81
C ASN A 53 -13.85 -9.32 16.29
N MET A 54 -13.28 -8.47 17.15
CA MET A 54 -13.57 -8.45 18.59
C MET A 54 -15.07 -8.24 18.90
N ASN A 55 -15.75 -7.40 18.12
CA ASN A 55 -17.17 -7.11 18.32
C ASN A 55 -18.02 -8.35 18.02
N PHE A 56 -17.71 -9.08 16.95
CA PHE A 56 -18.39 -10.32 16.59
C PHE A 56 -18.22 -11.39 17.67
N MET A 57 -17.06 -11.46 18.32
CA MET A 57 -16.83 -12.38 19.44
C MET A 57 -17.69 -12.02 20.67
N LYS A 58 -17.73 -10.73 21.03
CA LYS A 58 -18.54 -10.24 22.15
C LYS A 58 -20.04 -10.49 21.95
N GLU A 59 -20.54 -10.27 20.73
CA GLU A 59 -21.95 -10.50 20.37
C GLU A 59 -22.34 -11.98 20.45
N ASN A 60 -21.40 -12.89 20.23
CA ASN A 60 -21.62 -14.32 20.37
C ASN A 60 -21.22 -14.86 21.75
N HIS A 61 -21.05 -13.98 22.75
CA HIS A 61 -20.72 -14.30 24.14
C HIS A 61 -19.39 -15.06 24.35
N ILE A 62 -18.41 -14.84 23.47
CA ILE A 62 -17.08 -15.45 23.56
C ILE A 62 -16.17 -14.55 24.40
N ASN A 63 -15.63 -15.10 25.50
CA ASN A 63 -14.65 -14.38 26.32
C ASN A 63 -13.29 -14.37 25.62
N THR A 64 -12.80 -13.21 25.21
CA THR A 64 -11.52 -13.02 24.50
C THR A 64 -10.42 -12.38 25.35
N ASP A 65 -10.60 -12.22 26.67
CA ASP A 65 -9.64 -11.55 27.58
C ASP A 65 -8.22 -12.11 27.43
N SER A 66 -8.10 -13.42 27.25
CA SER A 66 -6.82 -14.13 27.09
C SER A 66 -6.05 -13.74 25.84
N PHE A 67 -6.74 -13.20 24.83
CA PHE A 67 -6.18 -12.80 23.54
C PHE A 67 -6.03 -11.28 23.40
N GLU A 68 -6.49 -10.48 24.37
CA GLU A 68 -6.52 -9.02 24.26
C GLU A 68 -5.12 -8.42 24.08
N TYR A 69 -4.15 -8.86 24.89
CA TYR A 69 -2.74 -8.46 24.74
C TYR A 69 -2.17 -8.76 23.34
N TYR A 70 -2.44 -9.97 22.82
CA TYR A 70 -1.96 -10.39 21.50
C TYR A 70 -2.65 -9.62 20.37
N ALA A 71 -3.96 -9.35 20.52
CA ALA A 71 -4.71 -8.54 19.58
C ALA A 71 -4.16 -7.12 19.50
N SER A 72 -3.91 -6.49 20.66
CA SER A 72 -3.30 -5.15 20.73
C SER A 72 -1.90 -5.13 20.11
N ASN A 73 -1.07 -6.14 20.37
CA ASN A 73 0.27 -6.22 19.76
C ASN A 73 0.19 -6.37 18.22
N LEU A 74 -0.71 -7.21 17.71
CA LEU A 74 -0.94 -7.35 16.27
C LEU A 74 -1.41 -6.03 15.63
N GLN A 75 -2.32 -5.32 16.29
CA GLN A 75 -2.81 -4.02 15.84
C GLN A 75 -1.71 -2.96 15.83
N ASN A 76 -0.86 -2.92 16.86
CA ASN A 76 0.30 -2.02 16.93
C ASN A 76 1.31 -2.27 15.80
N LEU A 77 1.39 -3.51 15.30
CA LEU A 77 2.18 -3.87 14.12
C LEU A 77 1.45 -3.59 12.79
N GLY A 78 0.29 -2.92 12.81
CA GLY A 78 -0.50 -2.62 11.62
C GLY A 78 -1.22 -3.83 11.02
N LYS A 79 -1.44 -4.91 11.80
CA LYS A 79 -2.12 -6.12 11.36
C LYS A 79 -3.58 -6.11 11.83
N THR A 80 -4.47 -6.56 10.95
CA THR A 80 -5.86 -6.85 11.28
C THR A 80 -5.94 -8.19 12.01
N ALA A 81 -6.43 -8.18 13.24
CA ALA A 81 -6.59 -9.38 14.05
C ALA A 81 -7.96 -10.05 13.79
N VAL A 82 -7.94 -11.32 13.39
CA VAL A 82 -9.11 -12.18 13.21
C VAL A 82 -9.09 -13.26 14.27
N PHE A 83 -10.11 -13.28 15.13
CA PHE A 83 -10.27 -14.26 16.19
C PHE A 83 -10.96 -15.51 15.64
N PHE A 84 -10.65 -16.67 16.22
CA PHE A 84 -11.32 -17.94 15.95
C PHE A 84 -11.76 -18.59 17.26
N ALA A 85 -12.98 -19.12 17.28
CA ALA A 85 -13.53 -19.86 18.40
C ALA A 85 -14.15 -21.18 17.96
N ILE A 86 -14.07 -22.18 18.83
CA ILE A 86 -14.70 -23.51 18.67
C ILE A 86 -15.53 -23.76 19.93
N ASP A 87 -16.81 -24.06 19.76
CA ASP A 87 -17.77 -24.31 20.86
C ASP A 87 -17.68 -23.24 21.96
N ASP A 88 -17.73 -21.97 21.52
CA ASP A 88 -17.67 -20.74 22.34
C ASP A 88 -16.35 -20.50 23.12
N ILE A 89 -15.32 -21.31 22.86
CA ILE A 89 -13.98 -21.13 23.42
C ILE A 89 -13.08 -20.48 22.35
N PRO A 90 -12.43 -19.34 22.62
CA PRO A 90 -11.46 -18.78 21.69
C PRO A 90 -10.23 -19.69 21.61
N VAL A 91 -9.85 -20.08 20.39
CA VAL A 91 -8.76 -21.04 20.16
C VAL A 91 -7.57 -20.43 19.44
N ALA A 92 -7.77 -19.36 18.66
CA ALA A 92 -6.69 -18.74 17.90
C ALA A 92 -6.98 -17.28 17.56
N ILE A 93 -5.91 -16.54 17.27
CA ILE A 93 -5.94 -15.22 16.67
C ILE A 93 -4.98 -15.22 15.47
N ILE A 94 -5.44 -14.72 14.33
CA ILE A 94 -4.63 -14.61 13.11
C ILE A 94 -4.47 -13.13 12.77
N GLY A 95 -3.23 -12.66 12.72
CA GLY A 95 -2.90 -11.31 12.26
C GLY A 95 -2.65 -11.28 10.76
N ILE A 96 -3.46 -10.50 10.04
CA ILE A 96 -3.36 -10.33 8.60
C ILE A 96 -2.94 -8.89 8.31
N SER A 97 -1.87 -8.70 7.55
CA SER A 97 -1.49 -7.40 7.01
C SER A 97 -1.57 -7.43 5.49
N ASP A 98 -1.91 -6.30 4.89
CA ASP A 98 -1.57 -6.10 3.49
C ASP A 98 -0.04 -6.01 3.37
N ILE A 99 0.51 -6.61 2.31
CA ILE A 99 1.94 -6.51 2.04
C ILE A 99 2.13 -5.19 1.30
N GLU A 100 2.93 -4.28 1.87
CA GLU A 100 3.31 -3.07 1.18
C GLU A 100 3.91 -3.41 -0.19
N LYS A 101 3.22 -3.03 -1.26
CA LYS A 101 3.69 -3.24 -2.62
C LYS A 101 4.77 -2.21 -2.93
N ASN A 102 6.03 -2.59 -2.78
CA ASN A 102 7.19 -1.76 -3.14
C ASN A 102 7.40 -1.64 -4.67
N THR A 103 6.41 -1.98 -5.50
CA THR A 103 6.50 -1.89 -6.97
C THR A 103 6.70 -0.45 -7.43
N SER A 104 6.09 0.52 -6.73
CA SER A 104 6.30 1.95 -6.99
C SER A 104 7.77 2.34 -6.85
N LYS A 105 8.46 1.89 -5.80
CA LYS A 105 9.90 2.17 -5.61
C LYS A 105 10.74 1.60 -6.76
N ILE A 106 10.45 0.36 -7.18
CA ILE A 106 11.14 -0.29 -8.30
C ILE A 106 10.91 0.49 -9.61
N ALA A 107 9.69 0.97 -9.84
CA ALA A 107 9.35 1.78 -11.00
C ALA A 107 10.11 3.11 -11.00
N ILE A 108 10.14 3.84 -9.87
CA ILE A 108 10.90 5.08 -9.72
C ILE A 108 12.39 4.85 -9.97
N GLN A 109 12.99 3.80 -9.39
CA GLN A 109 14.40 3.46 -9.63
C GLN A 109 14.67 3.13 -11.11
N SER A 110 13.73 2.47 -11.79
CA SER A 110 13.84 2.18 -13.23
C SER A 110 13.76 3.46 -14.08
N LEU A 111 12.88 4.41 -13.73
CA LEU A 111 12.83 5.73 -14.37
C LEU A 111 14.16 6.49 -14.20
N LYS A 112 14.73 6.47 -12.99
CA LYS A 112 16.05 7.07 -12.71
C LYS A 112 17.16 6.44 -13.56
N LYS A 113 17.19 5.10 -13.69
CA LYS A 113 18.13 4.40 -14.58
C LYS A 113 17.97 4.77 -16.05
N LEU A 114 16.75 5.14 -16.48
CA LEU A 114 16.48 5.65 -17.82
C LEU A 114 16.85 7.14 -17.98
N GLY A 115 17.35 7.79 -16.94
CA GLY A 115 17.70 9.21 -16.93
C GLY A 115 16.49 10.15 -16.82
N ILE A 116 15.34 9.63 -16.37
CA ILE A 116 14.10 10.40 -16.20
C ILE A 116 14.02 10.89 -14.76
N LYS A 117 13.97 12.22 -14.60
CA LYS A 117 13.77 12.87 -13.29
C LYS A 117 12.32 12.67 -12.83
N THR A 118 12.15 12.32 -11.57
CA THR A 118 10.86 12.00 -10.95
C THR A 118 10.47 13.05 -9.91
N ILE A 119 9.30 13.67 -10.11
CA ILE A 119 8.76 14.71 -9.22
C ILE A 119 7.36 14.28 -8.78
N MET A 120 7.10 14.27 -7.47
CA MET A 120 5.76 14.00 -6.93
C MET A 120 5.01 15.30 -6.65
N LEU A 121 3.77 15.39 -7.12
CA LEU A 121 2.83 16.48 -6.81
C LEU A 121 1.70 15.93 -5.93
N THR A 122 1.56 16.44 -4.72
CA THR A 122 0.50 15.98 -3.79
C THR A 122 -0.19 17.14 -3.09
N GLY A 123 -1.48 16.95 -2.80
CA GLY A 123 -2.27 17.85 -1.94
C GLY A 123 -2.07 17.57 -0.44
N ASP A 124 -1.38 16.48 -0.09
CA ASP A 124 -1.05 16.16 1.29
C ASP A 124 -0.04 17.16 1.87
N ASN A 125 0.01 17.22 3.21
CA ASN A 125 0.98 18.05 3.91
C ASN A 125 2.43 17.62 3.66
N ASN A 126 3.35 18.57 3.84
CA ASN A 126 4.79 18.38 3.65
C ASN A 126 5.37 17.18 4.43
N LYS A 127 4.91 16.89 5.65
CA LYS A 127 5.44 15.77 6.45
C LYS A 127 5.13 14.42 5.80
N THR A 128 3.90 14.22 5.34
CA THR A 128 3.48 13.02 4.63
C THR A 128 4.19 12.90 3.27
N ALA A 129 4.23 14.00 2.51
CA ALA A 129 4.88 14.05 1.21
C ALA A 129 6.38 13.70 1.30
N LYS A 130 7.08 14.25 2.29
CA LYS A 130 8.49 13.96 2.54
C LYS A 130 8.72 12.48 2.85
N ASN A 131 7.93 11.89 3.74
CA ASN A 131 8.07 10.48 4.11
C ASN A 131 7.88 9.55 2.91
N ILE A 132 6.88 9.83 2.06
CA ILE A 132 6.66 9.07 0.82
C ILE A 132 7.81 9.28 -0.16
N SER A 133 8.26 10.52 -0.33
CA SER A 133 9.41 10.87 -1.19
C SER A 133 10.67 10.11 -0.79
N ASP A 134 10.99 10.08 0.51
CA ASP A 134 12.16 9.39 1.05
C ASP A 134 12.02 7.86 0.87
N LYS A 135 10.83 7.30 1.14
CA LYS A 135 10.55 5.86 0.97
C LYS A 135 10.70 5.40 -0.48
N LEU A 136 10.21 6.19 -1.42
CA LEU A 136 10.26 5.90 -2.86
C LEU A 136 11.57 6.35 -3.53
N GLU A 137 12.42 7.09 -2.81
CA GLU A 137 13.65 7.69 -3.33
C GLU A 137 13.37 8.58 -4.55
N LEU A 138 12.40 9.49 -4.46
CA LEU A 138 12.09 10.46 -5.53
C LEU A 138 13.19 11.53 -5.67
N ASP A 139 13.27 12.21 -6.82
CA ASP A 139 14.25 13.31 -6.99
C ASP A 139 13.76 14.59 -6.31
N GLU A 140 12.47 14.91 -6.49
CA GLU A 140 11.83 16.08 -5.89
C GLU A 140 10.37 15.78 -5.52
N TYR A 141 9.80 16.57 -4.61
CA TYR A 141 8.38 16.54 -4.29
C TYR A 141 7.87 17.96 -4.03
N ILE A 142 6.59 18.17 -4.30
CA ILE A 142 5.86 19.41 -4.01
C ILE A 142 4.56 19.01 -3.30
N SER A 143 4.38 19.50 -2.08
CA SER A 143 3.25 19.21 -1.21
C SER A 143 2.24 20.36 -1.18
N ASP A 144 1.09 20.14 -0.56
CA ASP A 144 0.06 21.16 -0.34
C ASP A 144 -0.44 21.82 -1.65
N VAL A 145 -0.45 21.06 -2.76
CA VAL A 145 -0.79 21.54 -4.10
C VAL A 145 -2.25 21.31 -4.44
N MET A 146 -2.97 22.37 -4.82
CA MET A 146 -4.33 22.29 -5.36
C MET A 146 -4.37 21.87 -6.84
N PRO A 147 -5.49 21.34 -7.37
CA PRO A 147 -5.57 20.86 -8.76
C PRO A 147 -5.12 21.89 -9.82
N ASP A 148 -5.51 23.16 -9.66
CA ASP A 148 -5.11 24.30 -10.51
C ASP A 148 -3.61 24.61 -10.42
N GLN A 149 -3.03 24.42 -9.24
CA GLN A 149 -1.60 24.64 -9.02
C GLN A 149 -0.73 23.54 -9.65
N LYS A 150 -1.24 22.31 -9.77
CA LYS A 150 -0.51 21.22 -10.47
C LYS A 150 -0.24 21.56 -11.92
N GLU A 151 -1.22 22.16 -12.60
CA GLU A 151 -1.10 22.61 -13.99
C GLU A 151 -0.02 23.70 -14.14
N LYS A 152 0.02 24.65 -13.21
CA LYS A 152 1.02 25.72 -13.19
C LYS A 152 2.44 25.15 -13.05
N VAL A 153 2.65 24.19 -12.16
CA VAL A 153 3.94 23.51 -11.99
C VAL A 153 4.39 22.84 -13.28
N ILE A 154 3.47 22.13 -13.96
CA ILE A 154 3.77 21.47 -15.24
C ILE A 154 4.14 22.50 -16.32
N SER A 155 3.40 23.61 -16.38
CA SER A 155 3.67 24.71 -17.31
C SER A 155 5.03 25.36 -17.05
N ASP A 156 5.40 25.59 -15.80
CA ASP A 156 6.70 26.14 -15.41
C ASP A 156 7.85 25.21 -15.82
N LEU A 157 7.71 23.90 -15.62
CA LEU A 157 8.69 22.90 -16.08
C LEU A 157 8.83 22.88 -17.60
N LYS A 158 7.71 23.00 -18.33
CA LYS A 158 7.72 23.10 -19.80
C LYS A 158 8.39 24.39 -20.28
N ASN A 159 8.16 25.52 -19.61
CA ASN A 159 8.79 26.80 -19.92
C ASN A 159 10.31 26.77 -19.70
N GLN A 160 10.80 25.92 -18.81
CA GLN A 160 12.24 25.63 -18.64
C GLN A 160 12.81 24.70 -19.74
N GLY A 161 12.02 24.39 -20.78
CA GLY A 161 12.42 23.53 -21.89
C GLY A 161 12.40 22.03 -21.58
N LYS A 162 11.84 21.61 -20.45
CA LYS A 162 11.70 20.18 -20.12
C LYS A 162 10.55 19.56 -20.91
N LYS A 163 10.68 18.26 -21.21
CA LYS A 163 9.57 17.43 -21.68
C LYS A 163 8.95 16.73 -20.48
N VAL A 164 7.68 17.01 -20.21
CA VAL A 164 6.99 16.59 -18.99
C VAL A 164 5.94 15.54 -19.32
N ALA A 165 6.02 14.38 -18.67
CA ALA A 165 4.93 13.42 -18.62
C ALA A 165 4.26 13.50 -17.25
N MET A 166 2.94 13.67 -17.22
CA MET A 166 2.14 13.68 -15.99
C MET A 166 1.47 12.32 -15.80
N VAL A 167 1.51 11.80 -14.58
CA VAL A 167 0.92 10.51 -14.23
C VAL A 167 -0.08 10.73 -13.09
N GLY A 168 -1.34 10.34 -13.28
CA GLY A 168 -2.40 10.59 -12.31
C GLY A 168 -3.58 9.62 -12.43
N ASP A 169 -4.58 9.78 -11.57
CA ASP A 169 -5.81 8.96 -11.57
C ASP A 169 -6.86 9.43 -12.59
N GLY A 170 -6.69 10.65 -13.13
CA GLY A 170 -7.56 11.25 -14.13
C GLY A 170 -8.89 11.81 -13.61
N ILE A 171 -9.15 11.76 -12.30
CA ILE A 171 -10.34 12.36 -11.68
C ILE A 171 -10.03 13.78 -11.21
N ASN A 172 -8.99 13.93 -10.39
CA ASN A 172 -8.58 15.23 -9.84
C ASN A 172 -7.43 15.86 -10.63
N ASP A 173 -6.76 15.06 -11.46
CA ASP A 173 -5.54 15.43 -12.17
C ASP A 173 -5.78 15.77 -13.65
N SER A 174 -7.03 15.80 -14.10
CA SER A 174 -7.41 15.99 -15.51
C SER A 174 -6.79 17.24 -16.14
N PRO A 175 -6.83 18.44 -15.51
CA PRO A 175 -6.17 19.63 -16.06
C PRO A 175 -4.65 19.48 -16.17
N ALA A 176 -4.04 18.83 -15.17
CA ALA A 176 -2.60 18.59 -15.16
C ALA A 176 -2.18 17.57 -16.23
N LEU A 177 -2.97 16.52 -16.44
CA LEU A 177 -2.75 15.52 -17.50
C LEU A 177 -2.82 16.17 -18.89
N ALA A 178 -3.83 16.99 -19.14
CA ALA A 178 -4.00 17.68 -20.42
C ALA A 178 -2.91 18.74 -20.69
N SER A 179 -2.37 19.38 -19.64
CA SER A 179 -1.31 20.39 -19.78
C SER A 179 0.08 19.78 -20.04
N ALA A 180 0.30 18.52 -19.69
CA ALA A 180 1.58 17.84 -19.90
C ALA A 180 1.94 17.68 -21.39
N ASN A 181 3.19 17.29 -21.70
CA ASN A 181 3.51 16.85 -23.07
C ASN A 181 2.93 15.48 -23.37
N ILE A 182 2.80 14.65 -22.34
CA ILE A 182 2.14 13.35 -22.37
C ILE A 182 1.38 13.19 -21.05
N GLY A 183 0.06 13.10 -21.11
CA GLY A 183 -0.80 12.74 -19.97
C GLY A 183 -0.97 11.23 -19.88
N ILE A 184 -0.74 10.66 -18.70
CA ILE A 184 -0.82 9.21 -18.45
C ILE A 184 -1.76 8.95 -17.27
N ALA A 185 -2.89 8.31 -17.52
CA ALA A 185 -3.83 7.91 -16.47
C ALA A 185 -3.52 6.48 -15.96
N ILE A 186 -3.72 6.23 -14.67
CA ILE A 186 -3.57 4.91 -14.03
C ILE A 186 -4.92 4.40 -13.53
N GLY A 187 -5.23 3.14 -13.84
CA GLY A 187 -6.43 2.45 -13.34
C GLY A 187 -7.58 2.48 -14.35
N ALA A 188 -8.67 1.78 -14.01
CA ALA A 188 -9.80 1.61 -14.91
C ALA A 188 -10.52 2.94 -15.18
N GLY A 189 -10.25 3.47 -16.37
CA GLY A 189 -10.82 4.65 -17.03
C GLY A 189 -12.19 5.09 -16.56
N THR A 190 -12.21 6.07 -15.66
CA THR A 190 -13.32 7.02 -15.60
C THR A 190 -13.37 7.77 -16.93
N ASP A 191 -14.57 8.14 -17.39
CA ASP A 191 -14.73 8.85 -18.68
C ASP A 191 -13.86 10.12 -18.74
N ILE A 192 -13.70 10.79 -17.60
CA ILE A 192 -12.83 11.97 -17.45
C ILE A 192 -11.36 11.64 -17.71
N ALA A 193 -10.87 10.50 -17.23
CA ALA A 193 -9.50 10.06 -17.47
C ALA A 193 -9.25 9.70 -18.94
N ILE A 194 -10.27 9.15 -19.62
CA ILE A 194 -10.20 8.80 -21.04
C ILE A 194 -10.10 10.05 -21.92
N GLU A 195 -10.85 11.10 -21.59
CA GLU A 195 -10.80 12.35 -22.36
C GLU A 195 -9.53 13.18 -22.09
N SER A 196 -8.94 13.04 -20.90
CA SER A 196 -7.87 13.95 -20.44
C SER A 196 -6.44 13.41 -20.59
N ALA A 197 -6.27 12.11 -20.89
CA ALA A 197 -4.96 11.47 -20.97
C ALA A 197 -4.67 10.89 -22.37
N ASP A 198 -3.40 10.99 -22.81
CA ASP A 198 -2.93 10.40 -24.06
C ASP A 198 -2.72 8.87 -23.95
N ILE A 199 -2.44 8.39 -22.73
CA ILE A 199 -2.15 6.98 -22.44
C ILE A 199 -2.92 6.57 -21.18
N ILE A 200 -3.56 5.40 -21.24
CA ILE A 200 -4.28 4.83 -20.09
C ILE A 200 -3.64 3.49 -19.73
N LEU A 201 -3.15 3.39 -18.49
CA LEU A 201 -2.63 2.15 -17.93
C LEU A 201 -3.78 1.38 -17.28
N MET A 202 -4.18 0.29 -17.92
CA MET A 202 -5.30 -0.56 -17.48
C MET A 202 -5.09 -1.14 -16.08
N ASN A 203 -3.84 -1.42 -15.70
CA ASN A 203 -3.50 -1.93 -14.38
C ASN A 203 -3.03 -0.77 -13.48
N SER A 204 -3.34 -0.85 -12.18
CA SER A 204 -2.86 0.11 -11.18
C SER A 204 -1.38 -0.08 -10.78
N ASP A 205 -0.51 -0.51 -11.71
CA ASP A 205 0.92 -0.73 -11.45
C ASP A 205 1.79 0.25 -12.25
N LEU A 206 2.60 1.05 -11.54
CA LEU A 206 3.57 1.98 -12.13
C LEU A 206 4.64 1.30 -12.99
N GLN A 207 4.85 -0.01 -12.87
CA GLN A 207 5.75 -0.74 -13.76
C GLN A 207 5.27 -0.74 -15.23
N ASP A 208 3.98 -0.54 -15.46
CA ASP A 208 3.41 -0.47 -16.81
C ASP A 208 3.89 0.79 -17.54
N LEU A 209 4.18 1.86 -16.79
CA LEU A 209 4.82 3.07 -17.32
C LEU A 209 6.19 2.75 -17.95
N ILE A 210 6.98 1.91 -17.30
CA ILE A 210 8.32 1.51 -17.81
C ILE A 210 8.16 0.72 -19.10
N THR A 211 7.20 -0.20 -19.13
CA THR A 211 6.90 -1.00 -20.33
C THR A 211 6.50 -0.10 -21.49
N THR A 212 5.62 0.88 -21.24
CA THR A 212 5.18 1.87 -22.23
C THR A 212 6.36 2.70 -22.78
N ILE A 213 7.25 3.19 -21.92
CA ILE A 213 8.43 3.95 -22.35
C ILE A 213 9.37 3.09 -23.21
N ASN A 214 9.61 1.84 -22.80
CA ASN A 214 10.47 0.92 -23.54
C ASN A 214 9.88 0.53 -24.89
N LEU A 215 8.56 0.31 -24.96
CA LEU A 215 7.84 0.06 -26.20
C LEU A 215 7.91 1.27 -27.14
N SER A 216 7.75 2.49 -26.63
CA SER A 216 7.90 3.73 -27.40
C SER A 216 9.31 3.84 -28.01
N LYS A 217 10.37 3.59 -27.21
CA LYS A 217 11.77 3.58 -27.71
C LYS A 217 12.00 2.52 -28.78
N ALA A 218 11.46 1.30 -28.59
CA ALA A 218 11.57 0.23 -29.57
C ALA A 218 10.84 0.58 -30.88
N THR A 219 9.67 1.21 -30.78
CA THR A 219 8.88 1.68 -31.93
C THR A 219 9.65 2.75 -32.70
N LEU A 220 10.21 3.75 -32.03
CA LEU A 220 11.03 4.78 -32.67
C LEU A 220 12.27 4.20 -33.35
N LYS A 221 12.91 3.19 -32.75
CA LYS A 221 14.02 2.47 -33.39
C LYS A 221 13.56 1.77 -34.67
N ASN A 222 12.41 1.13 -34.65
CA ASN A 222 11.82 0.48 -35.83
C ASN A 222 11.50 1.50 -36.94
N ILE A 223 10.87 2.63 -36.58
CA ILE A 223 10.56 3.73 -37.52
C ILE A 223 11.84 4.26 -38.16
N LYS A 224 12.89 4.53 -37.38
CA LYS A 224 14.19 5.00 -37.90
C LYS A 224 14.83 4.00 -38.87
N GLN A 225 14.73 2.71 -38.58
CA GLN A 225 15.19 1.65 -39.51
C GLN A 225 14.39 1.66 -40.81
N ASN A 226 13.06 1.73 -40.72
CA ASN A 226 12.20 1.74 -41.90
C ASN A 226 12.46 2.98 -42.76
N LEU A 227 12.58 4.17 -42.15
CA LEU A 227 12.94 5.39 -42.86
C LEU A 227 14.34 5.31 -43.48
N PHE A 228 15.32 4.76 -42.77
CA PHE A 228 16.66 4.56 -43.32
C PHE A 228 16.61 3.73 -44.61
N TRP A 229 15.92 2.58 -44.57
CA TRP A 229 15.77 1.74 -45.76
C TRP A 229 14.94 2.41 -46.85
N ALA A 230 13.88 3.12 -46.48
CA ALA A 230 13.05 3.89 -47.40
C ALA A 230 13.87 4.95 -48.18
N PHE A 231 14.77 5.66 -47.50
CA PHE A 231 15.61 6.66 -48.15
C PHE A 231 16.81 6.04 -48.86
N PHE A 232 17.41 4.98 -48.33
CA PHE A 232 18.64 4.38 -48.85
C PHE A 232 18.53 3.99 -50.32
N TYR A 233 17.49 3.24 -50.71
CA TYR A 233 17.34 2.85 -52.12
C TYR A 233 16.99 4.05 -53.01
N ASN A 234 16.16 4.99 -52.53
CA ASN A 234 15.79 6.18 -53.29
C ASN A 234 17.01 7.07 -53.58
N ILE A 235 17.88 7.26 -52.60
CA ILE A 235 19.14 8.01 -52.75
C ILE A 235 20.04 7.36 -53.81
N ILE A 236 20.03 6.04 -53.95
CA ILE A 236 20.81 5.32 -54.99
C ILE A 236 20.12 5.37 -56.35
N CYS A 237 18.80 5.17 -56.40
CA CYS A 237 18.02 5.11 -57.63
C CYS A 237 17.92 6.46 -58.34
N ILE A 238 17.89 7.58 -57.61
CA ILE A 238 17.76 8.93 -58.21
C ILE A 238 18.98 9.27 -59.11
N PRO A 239 20.24 9.21 -58.64
CA PRO A 239 21.42 9.42 -59.50
C PRO A 239 21.51 8.43 -60.66
N LEU A 240 21.09 7.17 -60.43
CA LEU A 240 21.06 6.15 -61.46
C LEU A 240 20.03 6.47 -62.57
N ALA A 241 18.85 6.95 -62.19
CA ALA A 241 17.82 7.41 -63.11
C ALA A 241 18.21 8.69 -63.86
N MET A 242 18.94 9.60 -63.21
CA MET A 242 19.49 10.81 -63.85
C MET A 242 20.63 10.50 -64.84
N GLY A 243 21.07 9.25 -64.94
CA GLY A 243 22.11 8.84 -65.90
C GLY A 243 23.52 9.23 -65.49
N VAL A 244 23.77 9.55 -64.22
CA VAL A 244 25.11 9.93 -63.71
C VAL A 244 26.16 8.85 -64.03
N PHE A 245 25.76 7.58 -63.99
CA PHE A 245 26.64 6.44 -64.26
C PHE A 245 26.65 5.97 -65.72
N TYR A 246 25.82 6.58 -66.58
CA TYR A 246 25.70 6.18 -67.98
C TYR A 246 26.97 6.42 -68.81
N PRO A 247 27.71 7.55 -68.67
CA PRO A 247 28.89 7.82 -69.51
C PRO A 247 30.06 6.87 -69.26
N ILE A 248 30.19 6.34 -68.04
CA ILE A 248 31.35 5.52 -67.62
C ILE A 248 31.00 4.03 -67.66
N PHE A 249 29.78 3.66 -67.27
CA PHE A 249 29.39 2.26 -67.10
C PHE A 249 28.23 1.83 -68.02
N GLY A 250 27.62 2.75 -68.79
CA GLY A 250 26.47 2.45 -69.63
C GLY A 250 25.19 2.08 -68.85
N ILE A 251 25.18 2.30 -67.53
CA ILE A 251 24.08 1.87 -66.66
C ILE A 251 22.99 2.95 -66.63
N SER A 252 21.76 2.55 -66.94
CA SER A 252 20.55 3.35 -66.76
C SER A 252 19.51 2.56 -65.96
N LEU A 253 18.67 3.25 -65.20
CA LEU A 253 17.64 2.59 -64.39
C LEU A 253 16.46 2.17 -65.28
N ASN A 254 16.25 0.85 -65.42
CA ASN A 254 15.06 0.32 -66.08
C ASN A 254 13.82 0.52 -65.17
N PRO A 255 12.72 1.13 -65.66
CA PRO A 255 11.49 1.31 -64.90
C PRO A 255 10.93 0.02 -64.28
N MET A 256 11.13 -1.13 -64.92
CA MET A 256 10.70 -2.44 -64.40
C MET A 256 11.52 -2.86 -63.16
N ILE A 257 12.82 -2.56 -63.14
CA ILE A 257 13.66 -2.85 -61.97
C ILE A 257 13.26 -1.90 -60.83
N ALA A 258 13.01 -0.63 -61.13
CA ALA A 258 12.56 0.35 -60.15
C ALA A 258 11.23 -0.06 -59.48
N SER A 259 10.25 -0.55 -60.26
CA SER A 259 8.96 -0.99 -59.72
C SER A 259 9.07 -2.24 -58.83
N VAL A 260 9.94 -3.19 -59.20
CA VAL A 260 10.24 -4.37 -58.38
C VAL A 260 10.94 -3.95 -57.09
N SER A 261 11.96 -3.09 -57.15
CA SER A 261 12.66 -2.56 -55.97
C SER A 261 11.71 -1.81 -55.02
N MET A 262 10.79 -1.01 -55.56
CA MET A 262 9.77 -0.31 -54.77
C MET A 262 8.84 -1.29 -54.04
N SER A 263 8.45 -2.37 -54.72
CA SER A 263 7.60 -3.42 -54.13
C SER A 263 8.33 -4.19 -53.02
N PHE A 264 9.60 -4.54 -53.23
CA PHE A 264 10.43 -5.21 -52.22
C PHE A 264 10.69 -4.33 -50.98
N SER A 265 10.80 -3.02 -51.15
CA SER A 265 10.93 -2.07 -50.03
C SER A 265 9.73 -2.17 -49.08
N SER A 266 8.52 -2.21 -49.61
CA SER A 266 7.29 -2.38 -48.80
C SER A 266 7.32 -3.69 -48.02
N VAL A 267 7.71 -4.80 -48.66
CA VAL A 267 7.85 -6.10 -47.99
C VAL A 267 8.87 -6.03 -46.85
N PHE A 268 10.01 -5.38 -47.07
CA PHE A 268 11.04 -5.19 -46.06
C PHE A 268 10.53 -4.37 -44.87
N VAL A 269 9.93 -3.20 -45.14
CA VAL A 269 9.40 -2.30 -44.11
C VAL A 269 8.33 -2.99 -43.27
N VAL A 270 7.38 -3.69 -43.91
CA VAL A 270 6.32 -4.44 -43.21
C VAL A 270 6.93 -5.57 -42.37
N THR A 271 7.85 -6.34 -42.92
CA THR A 271 8.51 -7.44 -42.19
C THR A 271 9.32 -6.91 -41.00
N ASN A 272 10.00 -5.78 -41.16
CA ASN A 272 10.74 -5.16 -40.07
C ASN A 272 9.79 -4.61 -39.00
N ALA A 273 8.68 -3.97 -39.37
CA ALA A 273 7.66 -3.50 -38.45
C ALA A 273 7.05 -4.65 -37.62
N LEU A 274 6.77 -5.79 -38.26
CA LEU A 274 6.22 -6.98 -37.61
C LEU A 274 7.13 -7.56 -36.52
N ARG A 275 8.44 -7.26 -36.51
CA ARG A 275 9.33 -7.66 -35.41
C ARG A 275 8.90 -7.07 -34.06
N LEU A 276 8.23 -5.91 -34.07
CA LEU A 276 7.70 -5.28 -32.86
C LEU A 276 6.56 -6.11 -32.24
N ARG A 277 5.88 -6.98 -33.01
CA ARG A 277 4.88 -7.92 -32.48
C ARG A 277 5.47 -8.89 -31.45
N ASN A 278 6.76 -9.21 -31.60
CA ASN A 278 7.48 -10.08 -30.69
C ASN A 278 8.22 -9.29 -29.59
N PHE A 279 7.92 -7.99 -29.43
CA PHE A 279 8.45 -7.19 -28.35
C PHE A 279 8.11 -7.86 -27.02
N LYS A 280 9.13 -8.18 -26.25
CA LYS A 280 8.99 -8.62 -24.88
C LYS A 280 9.31 -7.43 -24.00
N ALA A 281 8.32 -7.00 -23.23
CA ALA A 281 8.58 -6.11 -22.12
C ALA A 281 9.66 -6.73 -21.22
N ASP A 282 10.46 -5.87 -20.57
CA ASP A 282 11.23 -6.34 -19.43
C ASP A 282 10.28 -7.07 -18.49
N LYS A 283 10.72 -8.23 -17.97
CA LYS A 283 9.89 -8.96 -17.02
C LYS A 283 9.53 -7.97 -15.93
N LYS A 284 8.23 -7.62 -15.82
CA LYS A 284 7.73 -6.89 -14.66
C LYS A 284 8.31 -7.61 -13.46
N VAL A 285 8.86 -6.84 -12.52
CA VAL A 285 9.15 -7.42 -11.22
C VAL A 285 7.78 -7.69 -10.64
N ASN A 286 7.26 -8.89 -10.93
CA ASN A 286 6.31 -9.51 -10.05
C ASN A 286 7.00 -9.40 -8.70
N TYR A 287 6.35 -8.74 -7.75
CA TYR A 287 6.69 -8.99 -6.37
C TYR A 287 6.65 -10.51 -6.26
N VAL A 288 7.82 -11.14 -6.23
CA VAL A 288 7.94 -12.46 -5.64
C VAL A 288 7.37 -12.17 -4.28
N LYS A 289 6.16 -12.69 -3.99
CA LYS A 289 5.72 -12.88 -2.61
C LYS A 289 6.98 -13.42 -1.98
N LYS A 290 7.72 -12.58 -1.25
CA LYS A 290 8.92 -13.00 -0.54
C LYS A 290 8.42 -14.24 0.15
N ASP A 291 8.92 -15.42 -0.25
CA ASP A 291 8.33 -16.71 0.13
C ASP A 291 7.92 -16.50 1.55
N ILE A 292 6.60 -16.51 1.81
CA ILE A 292 6.06 -16.22 3.13
C ILE A 292 6.95 -17.09 3.98
N SER A 293 7.80 -16.48 4.82
CA SER A 293 8.70 -17.27 5.63
C SER A 293 7.78 -18.31 6.23
N HIS A 294 7.94 -19.60 5.87
CA HIS A 294 6.96 -20.61 6.24
C HIS A 294 6.80 -20.68 7.77
N ASN A 295 7.72 -20.01 8.46
CA ASN A 295 7.57 -19.39 9.77
C ASN A 295 6.50 -18.28 9.76
N VAL A 296 5.22 -18.64 9.60
CA VAL A 296 4.23 -17.95 10.45
C VAL A 296 4.70 -18.19 11.87
N ASN A 297 4.91 -17.13 12.65
CA ASN A 297 5.24 -17.29 14.07
C ASN A 297 4.03 -17.96 14.75
N PHE A 298 4.12 -19.28 14.90
CA PHE A 298 3.15 -20.08 15.63
C PHE A 298 3.60 -20.11 17.09
N ASP A 299 3.03 -19.23 17.89
CA ASP A 299 3.18 -19.29 19.33
C ASP A 299 2.05 -20.14 19.90
N ILE A 300 2.36 -21.38 20.29
CA ILE A 300 1.41 -22.21 21.04
C ILE A 300 1.44 -21.72 22.48
N ILE A 301 0.40 -20.99 22.87
CA ILE A 301 0.28 -20.44 24.21
C ILE A 301 -0.51 -21.44 25.06
N ASN A 302 0.10 -21.96 26.12
CA ASN A 302 -0.60 -22.78 27.09
C ASN A 302 -1.51 -21.90 27.95
N ILE A 303 -2.80 -22.24 28.03
CA ILE A 303 -3.81 -21.50 28.82
C ILE A 303 -3.43 -21.42 30.32
N GLN A 304 -2.64 -22.37 30.82
CA GLN A 304 -2.10 -22.32 32.19
C GLN A 304 -1.07 -21.19 32.38
N ASP A 305 -0.30 -20.86 31.35
CA ASP A 305 0.60 -19.72 31.35
C ASP A 305 -0.16 -18.40 31.16
N ILE A 306 -1.34 -18.41 30.55
CA ILE A 306 -2.25 -17.24 30.49
C ILE A 306 -2.79 -16.89 31.88
N LYS A 307 -3.07 -17.89 32.74
CA LYS A 307 -3.38 -17.61 34.15
C LYS A 307 -2.18 -16.98 34.87
N LYS A 308 -0.95 -17.40 34.58
CA LYS A 308 0.24 -16.69 35.08
C LYS A 308 0.34 -15.27 34.50
N ILE A 309 0.03 -15.05 33.23
CA ILE A 309 0.03 -13.72 32.58
C ILE A 309 -1.05 -12.79 33.19
N LYS A 310 -2.25 -13.29 33.48
CA LYS A 310 -3.30 -12.55 34.23
C LYS A 310 -2.83 -12.14 35.64
N TYR A 311 -1.85 -12.85 36.22
CA TYR A 311 -1.22 -12.53 37.50
C TYR A 311 0.21 -11.95 37.39
N ASN A 312 0.71 -11.68 36.17
CA ASN A 312 2.03 -11.10 35.94
C ASN A 312 1.99 -9.76 35.21
N ILE A 313 0.80 -9.14 35.12
CA ILE A 313 0.75 -7.68 35.22
C ILE A 313 1.08 -7.41 36.69
N LYS A 314 2.37 -7.23 37.01
CA LYS A 314 2.72 -6.59 38.27
C LYS A 314 1.92 -5.29 38.26
N PRO A 315 0.98 -5.07 39.20
CA PRO A 315 0.26 -3.82 39.24
C PRO A 315 1.30 -2.70 39.20
N LEU A 316 1.16 -1.79 38.24
CA LEU A 316 1.98 -0.60 38.21
C LEU A 316 1.51 0.22 39.41
N GLU A 317 2.30 0.14 40.49
CA GLU A 317 2.08 0.93 41.69
C GLU A 317 2.82 2.26 41.51
N LYS A 318 2.06 3.35 41.47
CA LYS A 318 2.61 4.70 41.54
C LYS A 318 2.21 5.35 42.86
N THR A 319 3.15 6.01 43.51
CA THR A 319 2.93 6.77 44.73
C THR A 319 3.03 8.25 44.42
N LEU A 320 1.91 8.96 44.54
CA LEU A 320 1.85 10.41 44.39
C LEU A 320 1.99 11.07 45.75
N TYR A 321 2.92 12.02 45.87
CA TYR A 321 3.04 12.87 47.05
C TYR A 321 2.23 14.15 46.81
N ILE A 322 1.17 14.35 47.59
CA ILE A 322 0.15 15.38 47.33
C ILE A 322 0.14 16.37 48.49
N GLN A 323 0.25 17.66 48.16
CA GLN A 323 0.23 18.75 49.13
C GLN A 323 -1.17 19.39 49.20
N GLY A 324 -1.61 19.74 50.41
CA GLY A 324 -2.86 20.46 50.66
C GLY A 324 -4.03 19.62 51.17
N MET A 325 -3.85 18.31 51.42
CA MET A 325 -4.87 17.48 52.06
C MET A 325 -4.81 17.63 53.59
N MET A 326 -5.87 18.18 54.21
CA MET A 326 -5.89 18.43 55.67
C MET A 326 -7.05 17.74 56.41
N CYS A 327 -7.96 17.05 55.71
CA CYS A 327 -9.09 16.36 56.33
C CYS A 327 -9.58 15.17 55.48
N GLU A 328 -10.43 14.32 56.06
CA GLU A 328 -11.02 13.15 55.38
C GLU A 328 -11.84 13.50 54.12
N HIS A 329 -12.41 14.71 54.05
CA HIS A 329 -13.07 15.19 52.83
C HIS A 329 -12.08 15.49 51.69
N CYS A 330 -10.88 15.98 52.01
CA CYS A 330 -9.82 16.19 51.01
C CYS A 330 -9.35 14.86 50.42
N LYS A 331 -9.10 13.88 51.30
CA LYS A 331 -8.77 12.50 50.92
C LYS A 331 -9.82 11.92 49.97
N SER A 332 -11.09 11.96 50.37
CA SER A 332 -12.20 11.43 49.57
C SER A 332 -12.33 12.08 48.20
N ARG A 333 -12.00 13.38 48.09
CA ARG A 333 -12.06 14.12 46.82
C ARG A 333 -10.95 13.71 45.86
N VAL A 334 -9.72 13.58 46.36
CA VAL A 334 -8.56 13.10 45.58
C VAL A 334 -8.75 11.64 45.17
N GLU A 335 -9.22 10.81 46.09
CA GLU A 335 -9.49 9.39 45.85
C GLU A 335 -10.56 9.18 44.77
N LYS A 336 -11.65 9.95 44.79
CA LYS A 336 -12.68 9.92 43.74
C LYS A 336 -12.15 10.39 42.39
N ALA A 337 -11.35 11.46 42.37
CA ALA A 337 -10.78 11.99 41.13
C ALA A 337 -9.87 10.96 40.44
N LEU A 338 -8.98 10.32 41.20
CA LEU A 338 -8.05 9.31 40.66
C LEU A 338 -8.78 8.02 40.23
N ASN A 339 -9.81 7.59 40.96
CA ASN A 339 -10.63 6.43 40.59
C ASN A 339 -11.58 6.68 39.40
N THR A 340 -11.62 7.90 38.85
CA THR A 340 -12.38 8.19 37.61
C THR A 340 -11.66 7.64 36.37
N ILE A 341 -10.36 7.35 36.47
CA ILE A 341 -9.57 6.77 35.38
C ILE A 341 -9.95 5.28 35.24
N SER A 342 -10.38 4.88 34.05
CA SER A 342 -10.70 3.48 33.76
C SER A 342 -9.48 2.57 34.00
N GLY A 343 -9.62 1.53 34.82
CA GLY A 343 -8.52 0.60 35.13
C GLY A 343 -7.54 1.08 36.21
N VAL A 344 -7.95 2.05 37.04
CA VAL A 344 -7.19 2.53 38.21
C VAL A 344 -7.94 2.26 39.50
N THR A 345 -7.20 1.77 40.49
CA THR A 345 -7.62 1.75 41.89
C THR A 345 -6.67 2.64 42.69
N ALA A 346 -7.17 3.77 43.17
CA ALA A 346 -6.40 4.72 43.99
C ALA A 346 -6.86 4.67 45.45
N THR A 347 -5.90 4.70 46.37
CA THR A 347 -6.13 4.76 47.82
C THR A 347 -5.28 5.88 48.40
N VAL A 348 -5.89 6.77 49.18
CA VAL A 348 -5.21 7.97 49.72
C VAL A 348 -4.94 7.81 51.22
N ASN A 349 -3.70 8.03 51.64
CA ASN A 349 -3.29 8.04 53.05
C ASN A 349 -3.07 9.49 53.51
N LEU A 350 -3.94 9.96 54.41
CA LEU A 350 -3.92 11.32 54.95
C LEU A 350 -2.73 11.57 55.90
N GLU A 351 -2.34 10.56 56.69
CA GLU A 351 -1.23 10.69 57.66
C GLU A 351 0.12 10.88 56.97
N GLN A 352 0.26 10.30 55.77
CA GLN A 352 1.50 10.33 54.99
C GLN A 352 1.45 11.28 53.78
N ASN A 353 0.34 12.00 53.58
CA ASN A 353 0.12 12.89 52.44
C ASN A 353 0.44 12.26 51.07
N LEU A 354 0.01 11.01 50.87
CA LEU A 354 0.28 10.28 49.62
C LEU A 354 -0.95 9.55 49.09
N ALA A 355 -1.00 9.37 47.77
CA ALA A 355 -1.97 8.53 47.09
C ALA A 355 -1.24 7.37 46.42
N LYS A 356 -1.65 6.14 46.75
CA LYS A 356 -1.18 4.92 46.09
C LYS A 356 -2.14 4.58 44.96
N VAL A 357 -1.62 4.56 43.74
CA VAL A 357 -2.35 4.29 42.50
C VAL A 357 -1.91 2.94 41.97
N ILE A 358 -2.84 2.03 41.82
CA ILE A 358 -2.63 0.68 41.29
C ILE A 358 -3.33 0.64 39.92
N SER A 359 -2.60 0.35 38.85
CA SER A 359 -3.19 0.22 37.51
C SER A 359 -2.75 -1.04 36.78
N THR A 360 -3.64 -1.52 35.90
CA THR A 360 -3.41 -2.62 34.96
C THR A 360 -2.86 -2.14 33.61
N GLN A 361 -2.70 -0.82 33.41
CA GLN A 361 -2.14 -0.19 32.21
C GLN A 361 -1.11 0.89 32.57
N GLU A 362 -0.21 1.22 31.65
CA GLU A 362 0.75 2.30 31.85
C GLU A 362 0.06 3.66 31.71
N ILE A 363 0.16 4.49 32.74
CA ILE A 363 -0.46 5.83 32.78
C ILE A 363 0.65 6.86 32.89
N GLU A 364 0.66 7.82 31.97
CA GLU A 364 1.60 8.94 31.98
C GLU A 364 1.46 9.78 33.27
N ASP A 365 2.60 10.15 33.86
CA ASP A 365 2.66 10.95 35.09
C ASP A 365 1.95 12.30 34.96
N ILE A 366 1.98 12.88 33.76
CA ILE A 366 1.31 14.14 33.42
C ILE A 366 -0.19 14.03 33.67
N LYS A 367 -0.81 12.94 33.22
CA LYS A 367 -2.26 12.73 33.33
C LYS A 367 -2.70 12.55 34.78
N LEU A 368 -1.91 11.85 35.59
CA LEU A 368 -2.17 11.71 37.03
C LEU A 368 -2.05 13.04 37.76
N LYS A 369 -1.07 13.86 37.38
CA LYS A 369 -0.86 15.19 37.94
C LYS A 369 -2.02 16.14 37.61
N GLU A 370 -2.43 16.20 36.34
CA GLU A 370 -3.54 17.05 35.89
C GLU A 370 -4.85 16.77 36.64
N ILE A 371 -5.17 15.49 36.89
CA ILE A 371 -6.41 15.09 37.59
C ILE A 371 -6.40 15.52 39.06
N VAL A 372 -5.25 15.43 39.73
CA VAL A 372 -5.10 15.87 41.13
C VAL A 372 -5.14 17.41 41.21
N GLU A 373 -4.55 18.10 40.24
CA GLU A 373 -4.60 19.57 40.13
C GLU A 373 -6.01 20.08 39.84
N GLN A 374 -6.77 19.41 38.96
CA GLN A 374 -8.20 19.68 38.74
C GLN A 374 -9.06 19.45 40.00
N ALA A 375 -8.66 18.51 40.86
CA ALA A 375 -9.29 18.31 42.16
C ALA A 375 -8.93 19.40 43.19
N GLY A 376 -7.97 20.27 42.87
CA GLY A 376 -7.55 21.42 43.67
C GLY A 376 -6.29 21.21 44.51
N TYR A 377 -5.46 20.20 44.19
CA TYR A 377 -4.29 19.84 44.99
C TYR A 377 -3.02 19.75 44.14
N THR A 378 -1.85 19.97 44.75
CA THR A 378 -0.57 19.97 44.03
C THR A 378 0.18 18.65 44.23
N VAL A 379 0.70 18.08 43.14
CA VAL A 379 1.52 16.86 43.18
C VAL A 379 3.01 17.24 43.16
N ASN A 380 3.72 16.92 44.25
CA ASN A 380 5.14 17.26 44.41
C ASN A 380 6.06 16.26 43.70
N SER A 381 5.72 14.98 43.72
CA SER A 381 6.47 13.93 43.01
C SER A 381 5.61 12.70 42.80
N ILE A 382 5.94 11.93 41.77
CA ILE A 382 5.33 10.63 41.44
C ILE A 382 6.49 9.62 41.43
N LYS A 383 6.33 8.51 42.16
CA LYS A 383 7.31 7.42 42.25
C LYS A 383 6.73 6.10 41.84
#